data_AF-A0A812MDN5-F1
#
_entry.id   AF-A0A812MDN5-F1
#
_cell.length_a   1.000
_cell.length_b   1.000
_cell.length_c   1.000
_cell.angle_alpha   90.00
_cell.angle_beta   90.00
_cell.angle_gamma   90.00
#
_symmetry.space_group_name_H-M   'P 1'
#
loop_
_entity.id
_entity.type
_entity.pdbx_description
1 polymer ?
#
loop_
_entity_poly.entity_id
_entity_poly.type
_entity_poly.pdbx_seq_one_letter_code
_entity_poly.pdbx_strand_id
1 'polypeptide(L)'
;VKGTFREGAGVVQHSLFLVVGGPKDQALRVSSLPETLQSCFYKAEEYPHVTLEEARLQCGKANYVEELARRQSEVVLRQAGFRSKPYQQLSAVDSVLSGYGREYAVQEKASSRGRRGDYLAGLSKFGGVLGRIPYESTDFDLLIISLLDDEHKLEGIYLIPTSALAQRGLVNKRPVTLHVYPPWAPAKRAAAIRKHAWQLDYFIDLRGWAGGPLSGETVGRLLQLLLNPELVSKASIESACLHESIPPR
;
A
#
# COMPACT_ATOMS: atom_id res chain seq x y z
N VAL A 1 -38.31 13.98 -7.34
CA VAL A 1 -37.74 15.22 -6.75
C VAL A 1 -38.73 15.77 -5.75
N LYS A 2 -38.41 15.73 -4.45
CA LYS A 2 -39.01 16.59 -3.43
C LYS A 2 -37.84 17.07 -2.57
N GLY A 3 -37.52 18.34 -2.69
CA GLY A 3 -36.55 19.03 -1.88
C GLY A 3 -37.02 20.48 -1.76
N THR A 4 -37.42 20.86 -0.56
CA THR A 4 -37.72 22.24 -0.20
C THR A 4 -36.40 23.01 -0.13
N PHE A 5 -36.24 24.01 -0.98
CA PHE A 5 -35.14 24.96 -0.89
C PHE A 5 -35.47 26.01 0.18
N ARG A 6 -34.54 26.22 1.11
CA ARG A 6 -34.45 27.47 1.85
C ARG A 6 -33.12 28.11 1.51
N GLU A 7 -33.19 29.30 0.94
CA GLU A 7 -32.05 30.18 0.72
C GLU A 7 -31.72 30.85 2.06
N GLY A 8 -30.51 30.60 2.55
CA GLY A 8 -29.99 31.12 3.81
C GLY A 8 -28.50 30.82 3.87
N ALA A 9 -27.71 31.82 4.23
CA ALA A 9 -26.26 31.83 4.12
C ALA A 9 -25.57 30.59 4.74
N GLY A 10 -24.59 30.06 4.00
CA GLY A 10 -23.54 29.19 4.53
C GLY A 10 -23.89 27.71 4.68
N VAL A 11 -24.21 27.02 3.58
CA VAL A 11 -24.16 25.55 3.55
C VAL A 11 -22.81 25.13 2.95
N VAL A 12 -21.89 24.69 3.81
CA VAL A 12 -20.69 23.97 3.35
C VAL A 12 -21.08 22.50 3.22
N GLN A 13 -21.29 22.06 1.98
CA GLN A 13 -21.60 20.67 1.68
C GLN A 13 -20.29 19.87 1.58
N HIS A 14 -20.01 19.03 2.58
CA HIS A 14 -18.78 18.21 2.63
C HIS A 14 -18.87 16.88 1.86
N SER A 15 -20.04 16.55 1.30
CA SER A 15 -20.26 15.30 0.58
C SER A 15 -21.40 15.44 -0.42
N LEU A 16 -21.16 15.04 -1.67
CA LEU A 16 -22.18 14.89 -2.70
C LEU A 16 -22.47 13.40 -2.86
N PHE A 17 -23.65 12.96 -2.43
CA PHE A 17 -24.16 11.63 -2.73
C PHE A 17 -25.07 11.73 -3.95
N LEU A 18 -24.59 11.28 -5.10
CA LEU A 18 -25.41 11.14 -6.30
C LEU A 18 -26.11 9.79 -6.23
N VAL A 19 -27.40 9.78 -5.91
CA VAL A 19 -28.24 8.59 -6.10
C VAL A 19 -28.68 8.57 -7.56
N VAL A 20 -27.92 7.84 -8.38
CA VAL A 20 -28.18 7.68 -9.80
C VAL A 20 -29.19 6.55 -9.99
N GLY A 21 -30.37 6.86 -10.54
CA GLY A 21 -31.41 5.85 -10.72
C GLY A 21 -32.76 6.36 -11.19
N GLY A 22 -32.93 7.68 -11.33
CA GLY A 22 -34.14 8.25 -11.90
C GLY A 22 -34.26 7.93 -13.39
N PRO A 23 -35.47 8.02 -13.98
CA PRO A 23 -35.67 7.80 -15.42
C PRO A 23 -34.77 8.67 -16.31
N LYS A 24 -34.47 9.89 -15.86
CA LYS A 24 -33.55 10.82 -16.54
C LYS A 24 -32.09 10.36 -16.48
N ASP A 25 -31.67 9.75 -15.38
CA ASP A 25 -30.32 9.18 -15.23
C ASP A 25 -30.16 7.90 -16.06
N GLN A 26 -31.21 7.08 -16.12
CA GLN A 26 -31.22 5.87 -16.94
C GLN A 26 -31.15 6.21 -18.44
N ALA A 27 -31.80 7.30 -18.86
CA ALA A 27 -31.75 7.80 -20.23
C ALA A 27 -30.38 8.37 -20.63
N LEU A 28 -29.56 8.79 -19.66
CA LEU A 28 -28.22 9.35 -19.86
C LEU A 28 -27.10 8.36 -19.51
N ARG A 29 -27.42 7.08 -19.29
CA ARG A 29 -26.41 6.04 -19.07
C ARG A 29 -25.56 5.86 -20.31
N VAL A 30 -24.30 6.27 -20.20
CA VAL A 30 -23.22 5.73 -21.02
C VAL A 30 -22.94 4.30 -20.57
N SER A 31 -22.91 3.38 -21.53
CA SER A 31 -22.68 1.95 -21.32
C SER A 31 -21.31 1.65 -20.68
N SER A 32 -20.36 2.57 -20.77
CA SER A 32 -19.06 2.51 -20.09
C SER A 32 -18.78 3.81 -19.32
N LEU A 33 -19.17 3.80 -18.04
CA LEU A 33 -18.82 4.86 -17.10
C LEU A 33 -17.31 5.14 -17.04
N PRO A 34 -16.41 4.12 -17.08
CA PRO A 34 -14.97 4.34 -17.03
C PRO A 34 -14.46 5.14 -18.23
N GLU A 35 -14.74 4.73 -19.46
CA GLU A 35 -14.23 5.41 -20.67
C GLU A 35 -14.83 6.81 -20.84
N THR A 36 -16.10 6.99 -20.44
CA THR A 36 -16.75 8.31 -20.53
C THR A 36 -16.18 9.28 -19.50
N LEU A 37 -16.03 8.87 -18.24
CA LEU A 37 -15.34 9.69 -17.23
C LEU A 37 -13.91 9.98 -17.66
N GLN A 38 -13.19 8.98 -18.19
CA GLN A 38 -11.83 9.17 -18.70
C GLN A 38 -11.79 10.20 -19.83
N SER A 39 -12.75 10.17 -20.76
CA SER A 39 -12.85 11.18 -21.84
C SER A 39 -13.17 12.57 -21.34
N CYS A 40 -13.95 12.71 -20.26
CA CYS A 40 -14.21 14.00 -19.61
C CYS A 40 -12.93 14.56 -18.96
N PHE A 41 -12.08 13.71 -18.38
CA PHE A 41 -10.77 14.12 -17.82
C PHE A 41 -9.73 14.46 -18.90
N TYR A 42 -9.85 13.94 -20.13
CA TYR A 42 -8.92 14.26 -21.23
C TYR A 42 -9.28 15.55 -21.99
N LYS A 43 -10.48 16.11 -21.79
CA LYS A 43 -10.90 17.41 -22.38
C LYS A 43 -10.55 18.59 -21.47
N ALA A 44 -9.27 18.70 -21.10
CA ALA A 44 -8.77 19.70 -20.15
C ALA A 44 -9.02 21.17 -20.59
N GLU A 45 -9.20 21.43 -21.89
CA GLU A 45 -9.52 22.76 -22.43
C GLU A 45 -10.97 23.18 -22.19
N GLU A 46 -11.90 22.23 -22.10
CA GLU A 46 -13.36 22.47 -21.98
C GLU A 46 -13.81 22.45 -20.51
N TYR A 47 -13.03 21.76 -19.67
CA TYR A 47 -13.29 21.56 -18.24
C TYR A 47 -11.96 21.68 -17.47
N PRO A 48 -11.59 22.88 -16.97
CA PRO A 48 -10.37 23.07 -16.19
C PRO A 48 -10.56 22.46 -14.82
N HIS A 49 -10.44 21.14 -14.73
CA HIS A 49 -10.67 20.40 -13.50
C HIS A 49 -9.47 19.52 -13.21
N VAL A 50 -9.01 19.63 -11.97
CA VAL A 50 -8.34 18.62 -11.14
C VAL A 50 -8.05 17.33 -11.92
N THR A 51 -6.78 17.07 -12.22
CA THR A 51 -6.31 15.82 -12.84
C THR A 51 -6.89 14.61 -12.09
N LEU A 52 -7.06 13.46 -12.77
CA LEU A 52 -7.49 12.21 -12.09
C LEU A 52 -6.63 11.92 -10.85
N GLU A 53 -5.37 12.29 -10.93
CA GLU A 53 -4.38 12.23 -9.86
C GLU A 53 -4.71 13.16 -8.68
N GLU A 54 -5.05 14.42 -8.92
CA GLU A 54 -5.52 15.34 -7.89
C GLU A 54 -6.91 14.96 -7.35
N ALA A 55 -7.78 14.36 -8.18
CA ALA A 55 -9.10 13.91 -7.77
C ALA A 55 -8.98 12.74 -6.77
N ARG A 56 -8.03 11.83 -6.98
CA ARG A 56 -7.70 10.76 -6.02
C ARG A 56 -7.18 11.29 -4.70
N LEU A 57 -6.37 12.35 -4.71
CA LEU A 57 -5.92 13.03 -3.49
C LEU A 57 -7.07 13.68 -2.71
N GLN A 58 -8.16 14.05 -3.40
CA GLN A 58 -9.37 14.57 -2.79
C GLN A 58 -10.32 13.49 -2.27
N CYS A 59 -10.11 12.21 -2.62
CA CYS A 59 -10.93 11.08 -2.19
C CYS A 59 -10.62 10.66 -0.73
N GLY A 60 -10.93 11.47 0.27
CA GLY A 60 -10.83 11.08 1.68
C GLY A 60 -9.40 10.88 2.22
N LYS A 61 -9.23 11.13 3.52
CA LYS A 61 -7.91 11.19 4.16
C LYS A 61 -7.08 9.90 4.03
N ALA A 62 -7.73 8.73 4.00
CA ALA A 62 -7.03 7.45 3.88
C ALA A 62 -6.39 7.25 2.50
N ASN A 63 -7.13 7.53 1.42
CA ASN A 63 -6.61 7.36 0.06
C ASN A 63 -5.49 8.36 -0.25
N TYR A 64 -5.57 9.57 0.32
CA TYR A 64 -4.50 10.57 0.22
C TYR A 64 -3.16 10.02 0.73
N VAL A 65 -3.18 9.39 1.92
CA VAL A 65 -1.98 8.82 2.55
C VAL A 65 -1.43 7.65 1.73
N GLU A 66 -2.29 6.76 1.25
CA GLU A 66 -1.89 5.62 0.41
C GLU A 66 -1.28 6.08 -0.92
N GLU A 67 -1.90 7.05 -1.58
CA GLU A 67 -1.42 7.60 -2.85
C GLU A 67 -0.08 8.34 -2.69
N LEU A 68 0.08 9.11 -1.60
CA LEU A 68 1.34 9.80 -1.33
C LEU A 68 2.47 8.81 -0.97
N ALA A 69 2.17 7.77 -0.18
CA ALA A 69 3.10 6.68 0.07
C ALA A 69 3.56 6.00 -1.22
N ARG A 70 2.60 5.65 -2.09
CA ARG A 70 2.87 5.04 -3.40
C ARG A 70 3.82 5.89 -4.21
N ARG A 71 3.58 7.21 -4.34
CA ARG A 71 4.46 8.10 -5.12
C ARG A 71 5.87 8.15 -4.58
N GLN A 72 6.03 8.29 -3.27
CA GLN A 72 7.36 8.33 -2.66
C GLN A 72 8.10 7.01 -2.86
N SER A 73 7.43 5.89 -2.65
CA SER A 73 7.99 4.55 -2.90
C SER A 73 8.34 4.34 -4.38
N GLU A 74 7.52 4.84 -5.31
CA GLU A 74 7.82 4.79 -6.75
C GLU A 74 9.10 5.55 -7.08
N VAL A 75 9.32 6.74 -6.51
CA VAL A 75 10.57 7.50 -6.70
C VAL A 75 11.77 6.70 -6.20
N VAL A 76 11.68 6.11 -5.00
CA VAL A 76 12.74 5.28 -4.42
C VAL A 76 13.05 4.07 -5.31
N LEU A 77 12.04 3.32 -5.72
CA LEU A 77 12.19 2.13 -6.57
C LEU A 77 12.76 2.48 -7.95
N ARG A 78 12.38 3.63 -8.51
CA ARG A 78 12.90 4.14 -9.79
C ARG A 78 14.39 4.42 -9.73
N GLN A 79 14.90 4.92 -8.61
CA GLN A 79 16.33 5.13 -8.43
C GLN A 79 17.13 3.82 -8.35
N ALA A 80 16.49 2.71 -7.98
CA ALA A 80 17.07 1.37 -8.08
C ALA A 80 16.88 0.72 -9.46
N GLY A 81 16.26 1.41 -10.43
CA GLY A 81 16.04 0.89 -11.79
C GLY A 81 14.72 0.13 -12.00
N PHE A 82 13.79 0.19 -11.04
CA PHE A 82 12.47 -0.43 -11.16
C PHE A 82 11.39 0.60 -11.51
N ARG A 83 10.42 0.23 -12.33
CA ARG A 83 9.28 1.07 -12.70
C ARG A 83 8.00 0.43 -12.21
N SER A 84 7.19 1.18 -11.49
CA SER A 84 5.83 0.78 -11.09
C SER A 84 4.83 1.26 -12.14
N LYS A 85 3.86 0.40 -12.48
CA LYS A 85 2.72 0.75 -13.33
C LYS A 85 1.43 0.39 -12.59
N PRO A 86 0.44 1.29 -12.48
CA PRO A 86 -0.84 0.96 -11.86
C PRO A 86 -1.50 -0.25 -12.53
N TYR A 87 -2.01 -1.18 -11.73
CA TYR A 87 -2.77 -2.30 -12.24
C TYR A 87 -4.23 -1.88 -12.44
N GLN A 88 -4.76 -2.03 -13.66
CA GLN A 88 -6.05 -1.44 -14.03
C GLN A 88 -7.26 -2.32 -13.71
N GLN A 89 -7.07 -3.56 -13.25
CA GLN A 89 -8.17 -4.47 -12.93
C GLN A 89 -8.45 -4.49 -11.43
N LEU A 90 -9.74 -4.59 -11.06
CA LEU A 90 -10.20 -4.79 -9.69
C LEU A 90 -9.65 -6.10 -9.14
N SER A 91 -8.50 -6.04 -8.45
CA SER A 91 -7.77 -7.20 -7.97
C SER A 91 -7.06 -6.91 -6.64
N ALA A 92 -6.39 -7.90 -6.10
CA ALA A 92 -5.49 -7.79 -4.94
C ALA A 92 -4.12 -7.17 -5.30
N VAL A 93 -3.98 -6.61 -6.50
CA VAL A 93 -2.76 -6.02 -7.04
C VAL A 93 -3.03 -4.53 -7.29
N ASP A 94 -2.21 -3.68 -6.70
CA ASP A 94 -2.28 -2.23 -6.91
C ASP A 94 -1.40 -1.80 -8.09
N SER A 95 -0.25 -2.47 -8.25
CA SER A 95 0.73 -2.13 -9.28
C SER A 95 1.53 -3.33 -9.78
N VAL A 96 2.17 -3.17 -10.94
CA VAL A 96 3.18 -4.08 -11.46
C VAL A 96 4.52 -3.38 -11.40
N LEU A 97 5.47 -3.97 -10.66
CA LEU A 97 6.83 -3.47 -10.53
C LEU A 97 7.74 -4.23 -11.50
N SER A 98 8.39 -3.52 -12.40
CA SER A 98 9.19 -4.10 -13.49
C SER A 98 10.63 -3.55 -13.49
N GLY A 99 11.62 -4.42 -13.67
CA GLY A 99 13.04 -4.04 -13.70
C GLY A 99 13.97 -5.24 -13.82
N TYR A 100 15.11 -5.08 -14.51
CA TYR A 100 16.11 -6.14 -14.70
C TYR A 100 15.56 -7.47 -15.23
N GLY A 101 14.59 -7.42 -16.15
CA GLY A 101 13.94 -8.60 -16.72
C GLY A 101 13.00 -9.34 -15.76
N ARG A 102 12.60 -8.69 -14.66
CA ARG A 102 11.63 -9.22 -13.69
C ARG A 102 10.40 -8.35 -13.62
N GLU A 103 9.28 -8.98 -13.30
CA GLU A 103 8.01 -8.33 -13.00
C GLU A 103 7.42 -8.93 -11.72
N TYR A 104 6.83 -8.07 -10.90
CA TYR A 104 6.15 -8.45 -9.67
C TYR A 104 4.75 -7.85 -9.68
N ALA A 105 3.74 -8.69 -9.43
CA ALA A 105 2.44 -8.22 -8.97
C ALA A 105 2.60 -7.69 -7.54
N VAL A 106 2.30 -6.40 -7.33
CA VAL A 106 2.54 -5.72 -6.06
C VAL A 106 1.23 -5.32 -5.40
N GLN A 107 1.09 -5.70 -4.14
CA GLN A 107 0.14 -5.07 -3.22
C GLN A 107 0.88 -4.02 -2.40
N GLU A 108 0.35 -2.81 -2.35
CA GLU A 108 0.90 -1.69 -1.61
C GLU A 108 0.06 -1.43 -0.37
N LYS A 109 0.72 -1.00 0.72
CA LYS A 109 0.10 -0.54 1.95
C LYS A 109 0.88 0.68 2.45
N ALA A 110 0.16 1.61 3.07
CA ALA A 110 0.75 2.71 3.81
C ALA A 110 0.49 2.55 5.30
N SER A 111 1.45 2.93 6.12
CA SER A 111 1.31 2.97 7.56
C SER A 111 1.92 4.24 8.11
N SER A 112 1.12 5.05 8.78
CA SER A 112 1.60 6.18 9.59
C SER A 112 1.70 5.76 11.05
N ARG A 113 2.54 6.47 11.80
CA ARG A 113 2.73 6.20 13.22
C ARG A 113 1.43 6.36 14.00
N GLY A 114 0.95 5.28 14.61
CA GLY A 114 -0.21 5.29 15.48
C GLY A 114 0.04 6.04 16.78
N ARG A 115 -1.03 6.34 17.52
CA ARG A 115 -0.93 7.04 18.84
C ARG A 115 -0.06 6.31 19.86
N ARG A 116 0.10 4.98 19.73
CA ARG A 116 0.94 4.17 20.62
C ARG A 116 2.38 4.02 20.09
N GLY A 117 2.71 4.72 19.01
CA GLY A 117 3.98 4.65 18.32
C GLY A 117 4.13 3.42 17.41
N ASP A 118 3.04 2.71 17.13
CA ASP A 118 3.00 1.47 16.34
C ASP A 118 2.64 1.72 14.87
N TYR A 119 3.20 0.91 13.98
CA TYR A 119 2.83 0.86 12.57
C TYR A 119 2.03 -0.42 12.31
N LEU A 120 0.91 -0.29 11.59
CA LEU A 120 -0.04 -1.36 11.30
C LEU A 120 -0.31 -1.41 9.79
N ALA A 121 -0.35 -2.62 9.24
CA ALA A 121 -0.78 -2.87 7.86
C ALA A 121 -1.87 -3.95 7.83
N GLY A 122 -3.04 -3.63 7.29
CA GLY A 122 -4.13 -4.59 7.13
C GLY A 122 -3.87 -5.53 5.96
N LEU A 123 -3.81 -6.84 6.22
CA LEU A 123 -3.64 -7.88 5.19
C LEU A 123 -4.98 -8.56 4.93
N SER A 124 -5.81 -7.91 4.12
CA SER A 124 -7.09 -8.45 3.66
C SER A 124 -7.57 -7.75 2.38
N LYS A 125 -8.28 -8.49 1.54
CA LYS A 125 -9.00 -7.97 0.37
C LYS A 125 -10.50 -7.89 0.65
N PHE A 126 -11.23 -7.13 -0.18
CA PHE A 126 -12.68 -7.07 -0.10
C PHE A 126 -13.29 -8.27 -0.82
N GLY A 127 -14.05 -9.09 -0.09
CA GLY A 127 -14.72 -10.30 -0.57
C GLY A 127 -16.21 -10.11 -0.84
N GLY A 128 -16.65 -8.89 -1.14
CA GLY A 128 -18.07 -8.59 -1.36
C GLY A 128 -18.90 -8.71 -0.08
N VAL A 129 -19.97 -9.51 -0.14
CA VAL A 129 -20.91 -9.73 0.98
C VAL A 129 -20.25 -10.40 2.20
N LEU A 130 -19.14 -11.11 1.99
CA LEU A 130 -18.38 -11.75 3.07
C LEU A 130 -17.49 -10.76 3.83
N GLY A 131 -17.46 -9.49 3.42
CA GLY A 131 -16.65 -8.46 4.04
C GLY A 131 -15.16 -8.62 3.73
N ARG A 132 -14.30 -8.58 4.75
CA ARG A 132 -12.85 -8.72 4.58
C ARG A 132 -12.46 -10.20 4.57
N ILE A 133 -11.75 -10.62 3.53
CA ILE A 133 -11.23 -11.98 3.39
C ILE A 133 -9.68 -11.94 3.35
N PRO A 134 -8.98 -13.03 3.74
CA PRO A 134 -7.53 -13.06 3.65
C PRO A 134 -7.08 -12.93 2.20
N TYR A 135 -5.87 -12.42 2.01
CA TYR A 135 -5.16 -12.62 0.76
C TYR A 135 -4.80 -14.10 0.59
N GLU A 136 -4.75 -14.54 -0.65
CA GLU A 136 -4.22 -15.83 -1.07
C GLU A 136 -2.74 -15.69 -1.47
N SER A 137 -1.97 -16.78 -1.41
CA SER A 137 -0.55 -16.76 -1.79
C SER A 137 -0.31 -16.49 -3.29
N THR A 138 -1.35 -16.55 -4.11
CA THR A 138 -1.32 -16.26 -5.55
C THR A 138 -1.87 -14.88 -5.89
N ASP A 139 -2.31 -14.09 -4.90
CA ASP A 139 -2.92 -12.79 -5.14
C ASP A 139 -1.92 -11.73 -5.62
N PHE A 140 -0.68 -11.79 -5.15
CA PHE A 140 0.42 -10.88 -5.48
C PHE A 140 1.77 -11.57 -5.19
N ASP A 141 2.86 -11.06 -5.76
CA ASP A 141 4.22 -11.57 -5.53
C ASP A 141 4.94 -10.84 -4.39
N LEU A 142 4.70 -9.53 -4.27
CA LEU A 142 5.40 -8.66 -3.35
C LEU A 142 4.44 -7.74 -2.60
N LEU A 143 4.57 -7.67 -1.28
CA LEU A 143 3.92 -6.68 -0.44
C LEU A 143 4.89 -5.52 -0.16
N ILE A 144 4.52 -4.30 -0.54
CA ILE A 144 5.23 -3.08 -0.17
C ILE A 144 4.49 -2.38 0.95
N ILE A 145 5.15 -2.19 2.10
CA ILE A 145 4.61 -1.39 3.21
C ILE A 145 5.45 -0.13 3.36
N SER A 146 4.86 1.01 3.05
CA SER A 146 5.49 2.33 3.19
C SER A 146 5.22 2.87 4.59
N LEU A 147 6.28 3.20 5.34
CA LEU A 147 6.18 3.84 6.65
C LEU A 147 6.32 5.34 6.49
N LEU A 148 5.33 6.08 6.98
CA LEU A 148 5.29 7.53 6.90
C LEU A 148 5.40 8.17 8.28
N ASP A 149 6.09 9.31 8.36
CA ASP A 149 6.07 10.19 9.53
C ASP A 149 4.75 10.97 9.65
N ASP A 150 4.69 11.85 10.66
CA ASP A 150 3.52 12.70 10.95
C ASP A 150 3.29 13.79 9.87
N GLU A 151 4.31 14.11 9.07
CA GLU A 151 4.25 15.02 7.92
C GLU A 151 4.02 14.27 6.59
N HIS A 152 3.73 12.96 6.68
CA HIS A 152 3.54 12.05 5.56
C HIS A 152 4.78 11.84 4.67
N LYS A 153 5.99 12.10 5.17
CA LYS A 153 7.25 11.78 4.50
C LYS A 153 7.63 10.32 4.73
N LEU A 154 8.20 9.70 3.71
CA LEU A 154 8.62 8.30 3.74
C LEU A 154 9.84 8.09 4.64
N GLU A 155 9.65 7.41 5.77
CA GLU A 155 10.73 7.06 6.71
C GLU A 155 11.37 5.70 6.38
N GLY A 156 10.64 4.81 5.71
CA GLY A 156 11.17 3.50 5.34
C GLY A 156 10.17 2.66 4.57
N ILE A 157 10.66 1.57 4.00
CA ILE A 157 9.82 0.60 3.27
C ILE A 157 10.15 -0.83 3.68
N TYR A 158 9.12 -1.67 3.69
CA TYR A 158 9.28 -3.12 3.71
C TYR A 158 8.94 -3.69 2.33
N LEU A 159 9.79 -4.59 1.84
CA LEU A 159 9.61 -5.32 0.57
C LEU A 159 9.49 -6.81 0.88
N ILE A 160 8.28 -7.28 1.19
CA ILE A 160 8.07 -8.64 1.73
C ILE A 160 7.48 -9.55 0.65
N PRO A 161 8.16 -10.62 0.22
CA PRO A 161 7.60 -11.55 -0.74
C PRO A 161 6.44 -12.34 -0.13
N THR A 162 5.46 -12.70 -0.95
CA THR A 162 4.26 -13.44 -0.50
C THR A 162 4.62 -14.80 0.08
N SER A 163 5.69 -15.43 -0.40
CA SER A 163 6.26 -16.67 0.17
C SER A 163 6.60 -16.51 1.67
N ALA A 164 7.27 -15.41 2.04
CA ALA A 164 7.61 -15.12 3.44
C ALA A 164 6.37 -14.87 4.31
N LEU A 165 5.32 -14.25 3.75
CA LEU A 165 4.02 -14.08 4.41
C LEU A 165 3.31 -15.43 4.62
N ALA A 166 3.33 -16.30 3.60
CA ALA A 166 2.70 -17.62 3.62
C ALA A 166 3.34 -18.54 4.65
N GLN A 167 4.69 -18.59 4.71
CA GLN A 167 5.45 -19.34 5.73
C GLN A 167 5.04 -18.97 7.17
N ARG A 168 4.59 -17.72 7.38
CA ARG A 168 4.20 -17.18 8.69
C ARG A 168 2.68 -17.21 8.92
N GLY A 169 1.91 -17.77 7.98
CA GLY A 169 0.46 -17.83 8.06
C GLY A 169 -0.23 -16.46 8.05
N LEU A 170 0.39 -15.46 7.42
CA LEU A 170 -0.15 -14.11 7.27
C LEU A 170 -1.07 -13.97 6.04
N VAL A 171 -1.09 -14.98 5.17
CA VAL A 171 -2.02 -15.15 4.03
C VAL A 171 -2.70 -16.53 4.14
N ASN A 172 -3.68 -16.81 3.27
CA ASN A 172 -4.46 -18.06 3.14
C ASN A 172 -5.41 -18.43 4.30
N LYS A 173 -5.19 -17.94 5.54
CA LYS A 173 -5.93 -18.40 6.72
C LYS A 173 -7.09 -17.48 7.14
N ARG A 174 -6.75 -16.26 7.51
CA ARG A 174 -7.73 -15.28 8.03
C ARG A 174 -7.23 -13.85 7.79
N PRO A 175 -8.13 -12.87 7.71
CA PRO A 175 -7.75 -11.46 7.71
C PRO A 175 -6.89 -11.16 8.93
N VAL A 176 -5.76 -10.48 8.73
CA VAL A 176 -4.82 -10.17 9.80
C VAL A 176 -4.30 -8.75 9.67
N THR A 177 -4.12 -8.07 10.79
CA THR A 177 -3.35 -6.83 10.85
C THR A 177 -1.92 -7.17 11.25
N LEU A 178 -0.97 -6.86 10.36
CA LEU A 178 0.44 -7.00 10.63
C LEU A 178 0.93 -5.77 11.39
N HIS A 179 1.43 -5.97 12.61
CA HIS A 179 2.25 -4.98 13.30
C HIS A 179 3.63 -4.95 12.65
N VAL A 180 4.13 -3.77 12.33
CA VAL A 180 5.41 -3.56 11.68
C VAL A 180 6.34 -2.79 12.62
N TYR A 181 7.56 -3.29 12.82
CA TYR A 181 8.48 -2.77 13.83
C TYR A 181 9.79 -2.31 13.19
N PRO A 182 9.88 -1.07 12.69
CA PRO A 182 11.14 -0.53 12.21
C PRO A 182 12.14 -0.35 13.36
N PRO A 183 13.45 -0.20 13.09
CA PRO A 183 14.48 -0.09 14.12
C PRO A 183 14.24 1.01 15.17
N TRP A 184 13.56 2.09 14.79
CA TRP A 184 13.24 3.22 15.67
C TRP A 184 11.94 3.07 16.45
N ALA A 185 11.12 2.06 16.14
CA ALA A 185 9.89 1.74 16.86
C ALA A 185 9.84 0.23 17.15
N PRO A 186 10.79 -0.31 17.96
CA PRO A 186 10.85 -1.73 18.24
C PRO A 186 9.68 -2.19 19.11
N ALA A 187 9.36 -3.47 19.02
CA ALA A 187 8.37 -4.08 19.91
C ALA A 187 8.85 -4.04 21.38
N LYS A 188 7.95 -3.69 22.30
CA LYS A 188 8.29 -3.59 23.74
C LYS A 188 8.39 -4.94 24.46
N ARG A 189 7.75 -5.99 23.93
CA ARG A 189 7.66 -7.31 24.57
C ARG A 189 8.59 -8.29 23.89
N ALA A 190 9.39 -9.03 24.66
CA ALA A 190 10.34 -10.02 24.12
C ALA A 190 9.70 -11.04 23.16
N ALA A 191 8.48 -11.49 23.44
CA ALA A 191 7.75 -12.39 22.54
C ALA A 191 7.42 -11.74 21.19
N ALA A 192 7.06 -10.46 21.17
CA ALA A 192 6.79 -9.72 19.94
C ALA A 192 8.10 -9.42 19.19
N ILE A 193 9.18 -9.10 19.89
CA ILE A 193 10.52 -8.93 19.30
C ILE A 193 10.90 -10.20 18.52
N ARG A 194 10.86 -11.36 19.18
CA ARG A 194 11.19 -12.65 18.52
C ARG A 194 10.26 -12.95 17.34
N LYS A 195 8.96 -12.76 17.52
CA LYS A 195 7.94 -13.04 16.49
C LYS A 195 8.11 -12.17 15.24
N HIS A 196 8.59 -10.95 15.40
CA HIS A 196 8.66 -9.95 14.32
C HIS A 196 10.08 -9.60 13.87
N ALA A 197 11.12 -10.21 14.46
CA ALA A 197 12.52 -9.95 14.10
C ALA A 197 12.81 -10.10 12.60
N TRP A 198 12.18 -11.09 11.96
CA TRP A 198 12.30 -11.35 10.53
C TRP A 198 11.93 -10.17 9.62
N GLN A 199 11.13 -9.22 10.10
CA GLN A 199 10.68 -8.09 9.30
C GLN A 199 11.86 -7.22 8.85
N LEU A 200 12.89 -7.11 9.71
CA LEU A 200 14.07 -6.29 9.43
C LEU A 200 14.90 -6.83 8.26
N ASP A 201 14.76 -8.12 7.95
CA ASP A 201 15.42 -8.72 6.79
C ASP A 201 14.86 -8.19 5.46
N TYR A 202 13.68 -7.56 5.48
CA TYR A 202 13.00 -6.99 4.32
C TYR A 202 12.88 -5.47 4.39
N PHE A 203 13.54 -4.84 5.37
CA PHE A 203 13.40 -3.43 5.67
C PHE A 203 14.49 -2.57 5.03
N ILE A 204 14.11 -1.35 4.65
CA ILE A 204 14.99 -0.30 4.14
C ILE A 204 14.70 0.99 4.91
N ASP A 205 15.72 1.52 5.60
CA ASP A 205 15.66 2.81 6.30
C ASP A 205 15.82 3.96 5.30
N LEU A 206 14.87 4.88 5.32
CA LEU A 206 14.81 6.06 4.45
C LEU A 206 14.66 7.36 5.25
N ARG A 207 14.84 7.36 6.58
CA ARG A 207 14.71 8.59 7.40
C ARG A 207 15.70 9.70 7.03
N GLY A 208 16.81 9.34 6.38
CA GLY A 208 17.78 10.29 5.85
C GLY A 208 17.48 10.76 4.42
N TRP A 209 16.46 10.22 3.76
CA TRP A 209 16.14 10.53 2.37
C TRP A 209 15.16 11.72 2.29
N ALA A 210 15.62 12.82 1.71
CA ALA A 210 14.82 14.03 1.52
C ALA A 210 14.32 14.21 0.08
N GLY A 211 14.08 13.12 -0.65
CA GLY A 211 13.67 13.15 -2.07
C GLY A 211 14.82 13.21 -3.07
N GLY A 212 16.07 13.30 -2.61
CA GLY A 212 17.28 13.33 -3.45
C GLY A 212 17.73 11.95 -3.95
N PRO A 213 18.97 11.85 -4.48
CA PRO A 213 19.59 10.57 -4.81
C PRO A 213 19.74 9.67 -3.58
N LEU A 214 19.41 8.38 -3.71
CA LEU A 214 19.66 7.36 -2.71
C LEU A 214 21.17 7.09 -2.60
N SER A 215 21.60 6.70 -1.40
CA SER A 215 22.98 6.24 -1.22
C SER A 215 23.20 4.92 -1.97
N GLY A 216 24.46 4.65 -2.35
CA GLY A 216 24.82 3.38 -2.99
C GLY A 216 24.48 2.16 -2.12
N GLU A 217 24.57 2.29 -0.80
CA GLU A 217 24.16 1.25 0.16
C GLU A 217 22.65 0.98 0.08
N THR A 218 21.82 2.03 0.09
CA THR A 218 20.36 1.88 -0.02
C THR A 218 19.96 1.27 -1.36
N VAL A 219 20.59 1.70 -2.46
CA VAL A 219 20.36 1.09 -3.79
C VAL A 219 20.79 -0.36 -3.82
N GLY A 220 21.96 -0.69 -3.28
CA GLY A 220 22.45 -2.07 -3.18
C GLY A 220 21.49 -2.96 -2.38
N ARG A 221 20.96 -2.46 -1.27
CA ARG A 221 19.97 -3.16 -0.45
C ARG A 221 18.64 -3.37 -1.17
N LEU A 222 18.13 -2.34 -1.86
CA LEU A 222 16.95 -2.46 -2.74
C LEU A 222 17.13 -3.56 -3.77
N LEU A 223 18.26 -3.56 -4.49
CA LEU A 223 18.57 -4.56 -5.50
C LEU A 223 18.68 -5.96 -4.91
N GLN A 224 19.30 -6.11 -3.73
CA GLN A 224 19.37 -7.39 -3.04
C GLN A 224 17.97 -7.96 -2.78
N LEU A 225 17.07 -7.15 -2.23
CA LEU A 225 15.70 -7.56 -1.91
C LEU A 225 14.86 -7.85 -3.16
N LEU A 226 15.01 -7.03 -4.20
CA LEU A 226 14.20 -7.14 -5.43
C LEU A 226 14.75 -8.13 -6.45
N LEU A 227 16.02 -8.52 -6.40
CA LEU A 227 16.58 -9.54 -7.30
C LEU A 227 16.68 -10.91 -6.62
N ASN A 228 16.68 -10.98 -5.29
CA ASN A 228 16.80 -12.25 -4.57
C ASN A 228 15.88 -12.32 -3.34
N PRO A 229 14.57 -12.11 -3.47
CA PRO A 229 13.65 -12.06 -2.33
C PRO A 229 13.63 -13.36 -1.51
N GLU A 230 13.81 -14.51 -2.18
CA GLU A 230 13.77 -15.83 -1.52
C GLU A 230 15.04 -16.15 -0.71
N LEU A 231 16.20 -15.61 -1.10
CA LEU A 231 17.47 -15.87 -0.39
C LEU A 231 17.48 -15.22 1.00
N VAL A 232 16.77 -14.11 1.14
CA VAL A 232 16.59 -13.40 2.41
C VAL A 232 15.82 -14.30 3.39
N SER A 233 14.77 -14.99 2.92
CA SER A 233 13.93 -15.82 3.80
C SER A 233 14.68 -17.00 4.42
N LYS A 234 15.61 -17.62 3.67
CA LYS A 234 16.34 -18.81 4.11
C LYS A 234 17.33 -18.49 5.23
N ALA A 235 18.07 -17.39 5.09
CA ALA A 235 19.02 -16.95 6.11
C ALA A 235 18.34 -16.66 7.46
N SER A 236 17.14 -16.07 7.45
CA SER A 236 16.37 -15.79 8.66
C SER A 236 15.86 -17.05 9.35
N ILE A 237 15.48 -18.08 8.58
CA ILE A 237 14.98 -19.36 9.13
C ILE A 237 16.13 -20.10 9.82
N GLU A 238 17.29 -20.20 9.17
CA GLU A 238 18.46 -20.85 9.76
C GLU A 238 18.89 -20.15 11.06
N SER A 239 18.88 -18.82 11.08
CA SER A 239 19.21 -18.05 12.29
C SER A 239 18.15 -18.19 13.40
N ALA A 240 16.87 -18.37 13.06
CA ALA A 240 15.80 -18.55 14.05
C ALA A 240 15.80 -19.97 14.65
N CYS A 241 16.05 -21.00 13.84
CA CYS A 241 16.15 -22.38 14.30
C CYS A 241 17.35 -22.59 15.25
N LEU A 242 18.45 -21.85 15.08
CA LEU A 242 19.59 -21.91 15.98
C LEU A 242 19.27 -21.36 17.39
N HIS A 243 18.32 -20.44 17.53
CA HIS A 243 17.97 -19.83 18.82
C HIS A 243 16.89 -20.58 19.62
N GLU A 244 16.21 -21.58 19.05
CA GLU A 244 15.20 -22.38 19.77
C GLU A 244 15.78 -23.58 20.55
N SER A 245 17.11 -23.78 20.51
CA SER A 245 17.80 -24.84 21.24
C SER A 245 18.17 -24.46 22.68
N ILE A 246 17.21 -23.93 23.45
CA ILE A 246 17.35 -23.79 24.91
C ILE A 246 16.65 -25.00 25.55
N PRO A 247 17.36 -25.88 26.28
CA PRO A 247 16.75 -27.04 26.89
C PRO A 247 15.72 -26.62 27.95
N PRO A 248 14.60 -27.36 28.08
CA PRO A 248 13.63 -27.10 29.13
C PRO A 248 14.30 -27.28 30.51
N ARG A 249 14.02 -26.35 31.41
CA ARG A 249 14.31 -26.50 32.85
C ARG A 249 13.24 -27.33 33.53
#